data_AF-A0A959L7D8-F1
#
_entry.id   AF-A0A959L7D8-F1
#
_cell.length_a   1.000
_cell.length_b   1.000
_cell.length_c   1.000
_cell.angle_alpha   90.00
_cell.angle_beta   90.00
_cell.angle_gamma   90.00
#
_symmetry.space_group_name_H-M   'P 1'
#
loop_
_entity.id
_entity.type
_entity.pdbx_description
1 polymer ?
#
loop_
_entity_poly.entity_id
_entity_poly.type
_entity_poly.pdbx_seq_one_letter_code
_entity_poly.pdbx_strand_id
1 'polypeptide(L)'
;TKSADELGEYIGYALQVLKDAGLHCDGVTTPGGFGSRNIPNLARGTQMAVRDVFGGRVAHFFRDVVTDINQSVQPQVFHAEGLESEEASCSVHIIGCTGDWFGGWDGLNPGDPDRFITPDLNEGRMVEVIESGEPAIMVCHWPGIYYNGDKVGFNIFKTVVSRLHEKYDHLIWLKLSEISSYWAAKEFTRITNSGNQLEIWAPFECTDFTIQIPGPWKNPVFKHGEKTVLLSRVNSSGQLAMNTWCPEQEETILTFDLPRGKSTITFD
;
A
#
# COMPACT_ATOMS: atom_id res chain seq x y z
N THR A 1 10.01 -26.26 9.09
CA THR A 1 10.16 -24.89 8.53
C THR A 1 10.95 -24.06 9.53
N LYS A 2 11.64 -23.00 9.10
CA LYS A 2 12.42 -22.12 10.00
C LYS A 2 11.51 -21.33 10.93
N SER A 3 11.96 -21.00 12.14
CA SER A 3 11.18 -20.17 13.08
C SER A 3 11.15 -18.70 12.64
N ALA A 4 10.26 -17.91 13.25
CA ALA A 4 10.26 -16.46 13.06
C ALA A 4 11.58 -15.82 13.50
N ASP A 5 12.15 -16.26 14.63
CA ASP A 5 13.43 -15.76 15.14
C ASP A 5 14.58 -16.04 14.17
N GLU A 6 14.69 -17.28 13.66
CA GLU A 6 15.73 -17.63 12.67
C GLU A 6 15.60 -16.81 11.38
N LEU A 7 14.36 -16.56 10.91
CA LEU A 7 14.12 -15.72 9.74
C LEU A 7 14.40 -14.25 10.03
N GLY A 8 14.02 -13.77 11.21
CA GLY A 8 14.22 -12.40 11.66
C GLY A 8 15.70 -12.06 11.80
N GLU A 9 16.51 -12.94 12.38
CA GLU A 9 17.97 -12.76 12.47
C GLU A 9 18.61 -12.69 11.08
N TYR A 10 18.23 -13.58 10.17
CA TYR A 10 18.74 -13.58 8.80
C TYR A 10 18.35 -12.31 8.03
N ILE A 11 17.07 -11.91 8.11
CA ILE A 11 16.58 -10.69 7.47
C ILE A 11 17.23 -9.46 8.10
N GLY A 12 17.32 -9.42 9.42
CA GLY A 12 17.93 -8.34 10.18
C GLY A 12 19.40 -8.12 9.82
N TYR A 13 20.16 -9.21 9.64
CA TYR A 13 21.53 -9.13 9.14
C TYR A 13 21.60 -8.43 7.77
N ALA A 14 20.75 -8.82 6.82
CA ALA A 14 20.72 -8.20 5.50
C ALA A 14 20.29 -6.72 5.57
N LEU A 15 19.28 -6.40 6.38
CA LEU A 15 18.81 -5.03 6.59
C LEU A 15 19.88 -4.15 7.25
N GLN A 16 20.68 -4.69 8.18
CA GLN A 16 21.76 -3.94 8.83
C GLN A 16 22.82 -3.50 7.81
N VAL A 17 23.18 -4.36 6.86
CA VAL A 17 24.11 -4.00 5.76
C VAL A 17 23.57 -2.82 4.95
N LEU A 18 22.26 -2.79 4.67
CA LEU A 18 21.63 -1.68 3.95
C LEU A 18 21.63 -0.40 4.78
N LYS A 19 21.31 -0.51 6.09
CA LYS A 19 21.36 0.62 7.03
C LYS A 19 22.76 1.23 7.10
N ASP A 20 23.78 0.40 7.22
CA ASP A 20 25.18 0.84 7.28
C ASP A 20 25.63 1.53 5.98
N ALA A 21 25.03 1.16 4.85
CA ALA A 21 25.21 1.82 3.56
C ALA A 21 24.35 3.09 3.38
N GLY A 22 23.55 3.49 4.37
CA GLY A 22 22.67 4.65 4.31
C GLY A 22 21.38 4.44 3.52
N LEU A 23 20.98 3.18 3.30
CA LEU A 23 19.77 2.82 2.58
C LEU A 23 18.66 2.43 3.57
N HIS A 24 17.59 3.23 3.62
CA HIS A 24 16.42 2.95 4.44
C HIS A 24 15.55 1.86 3.83
N CYS A 25 15.03 0.94 4.64
CA CYS A 25 14.14 -0.13 4.20
C CYS A 25 13.00 -0.37 5.20
N ASP A 26 11.76 -0.35 4.72
CA ASP A 26 10.56 -0.65 5.52
C ASP A 26 10.06 -2.10 5.32
N GLY A 27 10.79 -2.91 4.56
CA GLY A 27 10.34 -4.23 4.16
C GLY A 27 11.33 -4.97 3.26
N VAL A 28 10.91 -6.16 2.83
CA VAL A 28 11.75 -7.08 2.03
C VAL A 28 11.00 -7.71 0.87
N THR A 29 11.72 -7.99 -0.21
CA THR A 29 11.27 -8.91 -1.27
C THR A 29 11.97 -10.24 -1.07
N THR A 30 11.25 -11.35 -1.23
CA THR A 30 11.85 -12.68 -1.06
C THR A 30 12.26 -13.28 -2.39
N PRO A 31 13.53 -13.67 -2.58
CA PRO A 31 13.96 -14.31 -3.82
C PRO A 31 13.54 -15.78 -3.86
N GLY A 32 13.02 -16.22 -5.01
CA GLY A 32 12.69 -17.63 -5.26
C GLY A 32 11.73 -18.22 -4.24
N GLY A 33 12.04 -19.42 -3.73
CA GLY A 33 11.20 -20.14 -2.78
C GLY A 33 11.32 -19.68 -1.32
N PHE A 34 12.08 -18.61 -1.02
CA PHE A 34 12.32 -18.18 0.36
C PHE A 34 11.01 -17.80 1.07
N GLY A 35 10.71 -18.49 2.17
CA GLY A 35 9.50 -18.28 2.97
C GLY A 35 8.19 -18.76 2.33
N SER A 36 8.22 -19.39 1.14
CA SER A 36 6.99 -19.66 0.36
C SER A 36 5.97 -20.57 1.04
N ARG A 37 6.45 -21.52 1.84
CA ARG A 37 5.64 -22.46 2.65
C ARG A 37 5.64 -22.11 4.13
N ASN A 38 5.97 -20.86 4.48
CA ASN A 38 6.17 -20.42 5.86
C ASN A 38 5.79 -18.94 6.05
N ILE A 39 4.77 -18.46 5.33
CA ILE A 39 4.33 -17.05 5.32
C ILE A 39 4.14 -16.48 6.73
N PRO A 40 3.48 -17.17 7.70
CA PRO A 40 3.34 -16.62 9.03
C PRO A 40 4.68 -16.31 9.71
N ASN A 41 5.65 -17.22 9.67
CA ASN A 41 6.96 -16.95 10.28
C ASN A 41 7.79 -15.93 9.47
N LEU A 42 7.63 -15.90 8.14
CA LEU A 42 8.25 -14.87 7.30
C LEU A 42 7.74 -13.48 7.68
N ALA A 43 6.42 -13.33 7.82
CA ALA A 43 5.80 -12.07 8.23
C ALA A 43 6.29 -11.64 9.61
N ARG A 44 6.31 -12.55 10.59
CA ARG A 44 6.78 -12.24 11.95
C ARG A 44 8.27 -11.90 12.00
N GLY A 45 9.11 -12.67 11.30
CA GLY A 45 10.55 -12.40 11.20
C GLY A 45 10.83 -11.06 10.52
N THR A 46 10.06 -10.71 9.48
CA THR A 46 10.17 -9.40 8.81
C THR A 46 9.78 -8.26 9.76
N GLN A 47 8.68 -8.40 10.50
CA GLN A 47 8.25 -7.44 11.52
C GLN A 47 9.37 -7.17 12.54
N MET A 48 9.94 -8.24 13.11
CA MET A 48 11.02 -8.14 14.09
C MET A 48 12.25 -7.45 13.49
N ALA A 49 12.71 -7.91 12.33
CA ALA A 49 13.91 -7.38 11.69
C ALA A 49 13.79 -5.89 11.32
N VAL A 50 12.67 -5.47 10.73
CA VAL A 50 12.45 -4.05 10.37
C VAL A 50 12.35 -3.19 11.62
N ARG A 51 11.67 -3.66 12.68
CA ARG A 51 11.60 -2.95 13.96
C ARG A 51 12.97 -2.82 14.61
N ASP A 52 13.74 -3.90 14.68
CA ASP A 52 15.02 -3.91 15.40
C ASP A 52 16.09 -3.09 14.66
N VAL A 53 16.10 -3.13 13.33
CA VAL A 53 17.10 -2.41 12.52
C VAL A 53 16.69 -0.97 12.26
N PHE A 54 15.45 -0.71 11.85
CA PHE A 54 15.00 0.62 11.39
C PHE A 54 13.98 1.30 12.33
N GLY A 55 13.49 0.62 13.37
CA GLY A 55 12.45 1.17 14.26
C GLY A 55 11.07 1.22 13.60
N GLY A 56 10.88 0.57 12.45
CA GLY A 56 9.63 0.58 11.71
C GLY A 56 8.54 -0.20 12.44
N ARG A 57 7.33 0.38 12.51
CA ARG A 57 6.15 -0.25 13.15
C ARG A 57 5.31 -1.07 12.17
N VAL A 58 5.24 -0.63 10.93
CA VAL A 58 4.57 -1.35 9.84
C VAL A 58 5.66 -1.86 8.92
N ALA A 59 5.99 -3.14 9.07
CA ALA A 59 6.87 -3.81 8.14
C ALA A 59 6.08 -4.28 6.91
N HIS A 60 6.75 -4.50 5.79
CA HIS A 60 6.13 -5.17 4.64
C HIS A 60 7.01 -6.25 4.03
N PHE A 61 6.39 -7.23 3.39
CA PHE A 61 7.11 -8.21 2.59
C PHE A 61 6.35 -8.53 1.31
N PHE A 62 7.11 -8.80 0.26
CA PHE A 62 6.59 -9.29 -1.01
C PHE A 62 7.09 -10.71 -1.26
N ARG A 63 6.15 -11.61 -1.54
CA ARG A 63 6.42 -13.02 -1.88
C ARG A 63 5.55 -13.47 -3.05
N ASP A 64 4.26 -13.17 -3.00
CA ASP A 64 3.26 -13.82 -3.83
C ASP A 64 2.88 -12.95 -5.02
N VAL A 65 2.63 -13.64 -6.13
CA VAL A 65 2.09 -13.05 -7.36
C VAL A 65 0.81 -13.78 -7.70
N VAL A 66 -0.26 -13.03 -7.91
CA VAL A 66 -1.58 -13.55 -8.25
C VAL A 66 -2.03 -12.93 -9.56
N THR A 67 -1.97 -13.73 -10.63
CA THR A 67 -2.41 -13.34 -11.98
C THR A 67 -3.79 -13.88 -12.34
N ASP A 68 -4.43 -14.65 -11.44
CA ASP A 68 -5.80 -15.12 -11.62
C ASP A 68 -6.78 -13.99 -11.26
N ILE A 69 -7.69 -13.67 -12.16
CA ILE A 69 -8.70 -12.62 -11.99
C ILE A 69 -9.69 -12.92 -10.86
N ASN A 70 -9.88 -14.19 -10.52
CA ASN A 70 -10.82 -14.60 -9.48
C ASN A 70 -10.22 -14.56 -8.07
N GLN A 71 -8.95 -14.16 -7.95
CA GLN A 71 -8.25 -14.09 -6.68
C GLN A 71 -7.84 -12.64 -6.38
N SER A 72 -8.12 -12.22 -5.15
CA SER A 72 -7.77 -10.87 -4.67
C SER A 72 -6.26 -10.71 -4.55
N VAL A 73 -5.79 -9.51 -4.87
CA VAL A 73 -4.41 -9.03 -4.68
C VAL A 73 -4.32 -8.00 -3.55
N GLN A 74 -5.37 -7.87 -2.72
CA GLN A 74 -5.33 -6.96 -1.58
C GLN A 74 -4.18 -7.34 -0.63
N PRO A 75 -3.42 -6.35 -0.14
CA PRO A 75 -2.47 -6.55 0.93
C PRO A 75 -3.12 -7.21 2.15
N GLN A 76 -2.37 -8.09 2.81
CA GLN A 76 -2.85 -8.85 3.96
C GLN A 76 -2.03 -8.47 5.20
N VAL A 77 -2.70 -8.09 6.30
CA VAL A 77 -2.00 -7.73 7.53
C VAL A 77 -1.80 -8.96 8.42
N PHE A 78 -0.59 -9.12 8.92
CA PHE A 78 -0.14 -10.22 9.77
C PHE A 78 0.42 -9.68 11.09
N HIS A 79 0.25 -10.48 12.15
CA HIS A 79 0.90 -10.29 13.47
C HIS A 79 0.73 -8.88 14.07
N ALA A 80 -0.46 -8.30 13.91
CA ALA A 80 -0.80 -7.05 14.58
C ALA A 80 -0.74 -7.23 16.10
N GLU A 81 0.06 -6.41 16.77
CA GLU A 81 0.26 -6.41 18.22
C GLU A 81 0.31 -4.99 18.76
N GLY A 82 0.03 -4.82 20.06
CA GLY A 82 0.15 -3.51 20.71
C GLY A 82 -0.86 -2.45 20.24
N LEU A 83 -2.00 -2.84 19.67
CA LEU A 83 -2.98 -1.91 19.05
C LEU A 83 -3.60 -0.88 20.02
N GLU A 84 -3.51 -1.11 21.32
CA GLU A 84 -3.99 -0.18 22.36
C GLU A 84 -2.86 0.67 22.96
N SER A 85 -1.65 0.64 22.39
CA SER A 85 -0.48 1.38 22.88
C SER A 85 0.31 2.03 21.75
N GLU A 86 1.32 2.83 22.11
CA GLU A 86 2.24 3.48 21.16
C GLU A 86 3.21 2.48 20.48
N GLU A 87 3.19 1.22 20.92
CA GLU A 87 3.99 0.11 20.42
C GLU A 87 3.27 -0.73 19.36
N ALA A 88 2.15 -0.22 18.84
CA ALA A 88 1.41 -0.87 17.75
C ALA A 88 2.36 -1.24 16.60
N SER A 89 2.35 -2.50 16.20
CA SER A 89 3.16 -2.98 15.08
C SER A 89 2.48 -4.12 14.33
N CYS A 90 2.81 -4.28 13.06
CA CYS A 90 2.34 -5.37 12.21
C CYS A 90 3.29 -5.61 11.03
N SER A 91 3.04 -6.67 10.27
CA SER A 91 3.69 -6.90 8.97
C SER A 91 2.63 -7.04 7.89
N VAL A 92 2.83 -6.40 6.74
CA VAL A 92 1.90 -6.44 5.62
C VAL A 92 2.47 -7.25 4.47
N HIS A 93 1.71 -8.23 3.99
CA HIS A 93 2.03 -9.00 2.80
C HIS A 93 1.55 -8.23 1.57
N ILE A 94 2.51 -7.77 0.78
CA ILE A 94 2.27 -7.17 -0.54
C ILE A 94 2.16 -8.28 -1.58
N ILE A 95 1.12 -8.22 -2.39
CA ILE A 95 0.84 -9.17 -3.47
C ILE A 95 1.01 -8.47 -4.81
N GLY A 96 1.87 -9.02 -5.67
CA GLY A 96 2.01 -8.55 -7.04
C GLY A 96 0.85 -9.06 -7.89
N CYS A 97 0.28 -8.21 -8.73
CA CYS A 97 -0.84 -8.61 -9.59
C CYS A 97 -0.41 -9.04 -10.99
N THR A 98 0.83 -8.74 -11.38
CA THR A 98 1.39 -9.10 -12.69
C THR A 98 2.49 -10.13 -12.54
N GLY A 99 2.64 -11.01 -13.53
CA GLY A 99 3.91 -11.68 -13.72
C GLY A 99 4.99 -10.67 -14.14
N ASP A 100 6.24 -11.14 -14.21
CA ASP A 100 7.34 -10.31 -14.72
C ASP A 100 7.30 -10.24 -16.26
N TRP A 101 6.31 -9.52 -16.77
CA TRP A 101 6.06 -9.39 -18.21
C TRP A 101 6.88 -8.27 -18.84
N PHE A 102 7.87 -7.72 -18.15
CA PHE A 102 8.85 -6.79 -18.72
C PHE A 102 10.00 -7.49 -19.44
N GLY A 103 10.14 -8.80 -19.24
CA GLY A 103 11.20 -9.63 -19.83
C GLY A 103 11.66 -10.77 -18.92
N GLY A 104 10.98 -10.98 -17.80
CA GLY A 104 11.28 -12.05 -16.86
C GLY A 104 12.52 -11.80 -16.00
N TRP A 105 12.72 -12.71 -15.05
CA TRP A 105 13.84 -12.67 -14.12
C TRP A 105 15.20 -12.89 -14.80
N ASP A 106 15.20 -13.56 -15.96
CA ASP A 106 16.41 -13.91 -16.72
C ASP A 106 16.71 -12.95 -17.89
N GLY A 107 15.73 -12.16 -18.35
CA GLY A 107 15.89 -11.26 -19.49
C GLY A 107 16.08 -11.98 -20.83
N LEU A 108 15.63 -13.24 -20.97
CA LEU A 108 15.85 -14.05 -22.18
C LEU A 108 14.78 -13.85 -23.25
N ASN A 109 13.61 -13.33 -22.87
CA ASN A 109 12.52 -13.06 -23.80
C ASN A 109 12.07 -11.60 -23.66
N PRO A 110 11.67 -10.94 -24.75
CA PRO A 110 11.08 -9.61 -24.65
C PRO A 110 9.78 -9.68 -23.84
N GLY A 111 9.52 -8.64 -23.06
CA GLY A 111 8.24 -8.47 -22.39
C GLY A 111 7.10 -8.13 -23.36
N ASP A 112 5.90 -7.98 -22.80
CA ASP A 112 4.69 -7.67 -23.56
C ASP A 112 3.83 -6.64 -22.79
N PRO A 113 3.68 -5.40 -23.30
CA PRO A 113 2.87 -4.36 -22.65
C PRO A 113 1.38 -4.68 -22.67
N ASP A 114 0.90 -5.45 -23.65
CA ASP A 114 -0.54 -5.69 -23.86
C ASP A 114 -1.10 -6.65 -22.79
N ARG A 115 -0.23 -7.41 -22.11
CA ARG A 115 -0.60 -8.20 -20.91
C ARG A 115 -0.97 -7.31 -19.72
N PHE A 116 -0.37 -6.13 -19.62
CA PHE A 116 -0.68 -5.17 -18.56
C PHE A 116 -1.94 -4.39 -18.92
N ILE A 117 -1.95 -3.78 -20.11
CA ILE A 117 -3.05 -2.96 -20.62
C ILE A 117 -2.95 -2.91 -22.15
N THR A 118 -4.03 -3.27 -22.85
CA THR A 118 -4.08 -3.32 -24.33
C THR A 118 -4.02 -1.91 -24.96
N PRO A 119 -3.69 -1.79 -26.27
CA PRO A 119 -3.63 -0.49 -26.95
C PRO A 119 -4.96 0.28 -26.98
N ASP A 120 -6.10 -0.42 -26.93
CA ASP A 120 -7.43 0.17 -26.85
C ASP A 120 -7.88 0.48 -25.41
N LEU A 121 -7.00 0.23 -24.43
CA LEU A 121 -7.17 0.52 -23.01
C LEU A 121 -8.28 -0.28 -22.32
N ASN A 122 -8.85 -1.31 -22.95
CA ASN A 122 -10.04 -1.99 -22.40
C ASN A 122 -9.71 -3.28 -21.64
N GLU A 123 -8.58 -3.92 -21.94
CA GLU A 123 -8.22 -5.22 -21.39
C GLU A 123 -6.80 -5.20 -20.79
N GLY A 124 -6.46 -6.26 -20.07
CA GLY A 124 -5.15 -6.46 -19.44
C GLY A 124 -5.23 -6.42 -17.93
N ARG A 125 -4.21 -7.00 -17.27
CA ARG A 125 -4.25 -7.26 -15.83
C ARG A 125 -4.34 -5.99 -14.97
N MET A 126 -3.75 -4.89 -15.43
CA MET A 126 -3.84 -3.62 -14.71
C MET A 126 -5.26 -3.08 -14.74
N VAL A 127 -5.96 -3.21 -15.88
CA VAL A 127 -7.37 -2.82 -15.98
C VAL A 127 -8.21 -3.67 -15.02
N GLU A 128 -8.07 -5.00 -15.07
CA GLU A 128 -8.83 -5.90 -14.20
C GLU A 128 -8.73 -5.55 -12.70
N VAL A 129 -7.51 -5.23 -12.24
CA VAL A 129 -7.23 -4.98 -10.82
C VAL A 129 -7.61 -3.56 -10.39
N ILE A 130 -7.40 -2.57 -11.27
CA ILE A 130 -7.79 -1.18 -10.98
C ILE A 130 -9.31 -1.06 -10.94
N GLU A 131 -10.02 -1.67 -11.89
CA GLU A 131 -11.50 -1.66 -11.91
C GLU A 131 -12.13 -2.43 -10.74
N SER A 132 -11.41 -3.38 -10.13
CA SER A 132 -11.86 -4.05 -8.91
C SER A 132 -11.62 -3.23 -7.63
N GLY A 133 -10.95 -2.08 -7.73
CA GLY A 133 -10.63 -1.20 -6.61
C GLY A 133 -9.47 -1.69 -5.74
N GLU A 134 -8.65 -2.61 -6.26
CA GLU A 134 -7.50 -3.18 -5.56
C GLU A 134 -6.17 -2.51 -5.98
N PRO A 135 -5.13 -2.53 -5.14
CA PRO A 135 -3.85 -1.91 -5.50
C PRO A 135 -3.14 -2.74 -6.58
N ALA A 136 -2.93 -2.14 -7.75
CA ALA A 136 -2.30 -2.81 -8.87
C ALA A 136 -0.77 -2.72 -8.81
N ILE A 137 -0.13 -3.79 -8.32
CA ILE A 137 1.32 -3.84 -8.06
C ILE A 137 2.02 -4.65 -9.15
N MET A 138 2.84 -3.96 -9.95
CA MET A 138 3.65 -4.55 -11.02
C MET A 138 4.93 -5.17 -10.48
N VAL A 139 5.24 -6.39 -10.94
CA VAL A 139 6.47 -7.11 -10.60
C VAL A 139 7.46 -7.01 -11.74
N CYS A 140 8.73 -6.74 -11.42
CA CYS A 140 9.81 -6.74 -12.39
C CYS A 140 11.13 -7.21 -11.78
N HIS A 141 12.04 -7.68 -12.63
CA HIS A 141 13.44 -7.85 -12.28
C HIS A 141 14.32 -7.00 -13.20
N TRP A 142 15.49 -6.63 -12.68
CA TRP A 142 16.46 -5.83 -13.41
C TRP A 142 16.85 -6.40 -14.79
N PRO A 143 17.10 -7.72 -14.94
CA PRO A 143 17.41 -8.29 -16.25
C PRO A 143 16.28 -8.12 -17.28
N GLY A 144 15.01 -8.29 -16.89
CA GLY A 144 13.86 -8.06 -17.77
C GLY A 144 13.73 -6.58 -18.18
N ILE A 145 13.90 -5.65 -17.24
CA ILE A 145 13.81 -4.21 -17.52
C ILE A 145 14.88 -3.74 -18.51
N TYR A 146 16.13 -4.21 -18.36
CA TYR A 146 17.25 -3.76 -19.20
C TYR A 146 17.53 -4.64 -20.41
N TYR A 147 17.02 -5.88 -20.46
CA TYR A 147 17.07 -6.80 -21.58
C TYR A 147 18.40 -6.75 -22.35
N ASN A 148 19.46 -7.32 -21.76
CA ASN A 148 20.83 -7.33 -22.32
C ASN A 148 21.40 -5.95 -22.71
N GLY A 149 20.87 -4.85 -22.13
CA GLY A 149 21.31 -3.47 -22.36
C GLY A 149 20.38 -2.65 -23.26
N ASP A 150 19.43 -3.28 -23.95
CA ASP A 150 18.55 -2.66 -24.95
C ASP A 150 17.35 -1.91 -24.34
N LYS A 151 17.11 -2.05 -23.03
CA LYS A 151 16.04 -1.35 -22.29
C LYS A 151 14.62 -1.67 -22.80
N VAL A 152 14.41 -2.87 -23.34
CA VAL A 152 13.11 -3.31 -23.86
C VAL A 152 12.04 -3.24 -22.78
N GLY A 153 12.28 -3.87 -21.62
CA GLY A 153 11.34 -3.83 -20.49
C GLY A 153 11.09 -2.41 -19.95
N PHE A 154 12.10 -1.53 -19.97
CA PHE A 154 11.91 -0.13 -19.61
C PHE A 154 11.02 0.63 -20.60
N ASN A 155 11.14 0.34 -21.91
CA ASN A 155 10.23 0.91 -22.91
C ASN A 155 8.81 0.40 -22.75
N ILE A 156 8.64 -0.89 -22.42
CA ILE A 156 7.35 -1.48 -22.06
C ILE A 156 6.75 -0.76 -20.85
N PHE A 157 7.53 -0.55 -19.78
CA PHE A 157 7.08 0.18 -18.60
C PHE A 157 6.55 1.58 -18.94
N LYS A 158 7.28 2.34 -19.77
CA LYS A 158 6.80 3.65 -20.25
C LYS A 158 5.49 3.55 -21.02
N THR A 159 5.34 2.56 -21.91
CA THR A 159 4.10 2.32 -22.65
C THR A 159 2.94 2.03 -21.71
N VAL A 160 3.14 1.14 -20.72
CA VAL A 160 2.11 0.78 -19.73
C VAL A 160 1.70 2.00 -18.91
N VAL A 161 2.66 2.76 -18.37
CA VAL A 161 2.38 4.00 -17.61
C VAL A 161 1.63 5.02 -18.46
N SER A 162 2.01 5.20 -19.74
CA SER A 162 1.31 6.10 -20.66
C SER A 162 -0.14 5.69 -20.87
N ARG A 163 -0.40 4.40 -21.12
CA ARG A 163 -1.75 3.87 -21.32
C ARG A 163 -2.60 3.99 -20.06
N LEU A 164 -2.01 3.77 -18.88
CA LEU A 164 -2.70 3.96 -17.60
C LEU A 164 -3.12 5.40 -17.38
N HIS A 165 -2.26 6.37 -17.68
CA HIS A 165 -2.60 7.80 -17.60
C HIS A 165 -3.58 8.27 -18.69
N GLU A 166 -3.62 7.60 -19.84
CA GLU A 166 -4.61 7.87 -20.87
C GLU A 166 -6.00 7.36 -20.46
N LYS A 167 -6.07 6.20 -19.81
CA LYS A 167 -7.32 5.60 -19.35
C LYS A 167 -7.86 6.24 -18.06
N TYR A 168 -6.98 6.50 -17.11
CA TYR A 168 -7.33 6.89 -15.74
C TYR A 168 -6.72 8.24 -15.36
N ASP A 169 -7.56 9.12 -14.82
CA ASP A 169 -7.19 10.45 -14.33
C ASP A 169 -7.01 10.53 -12.80
N HIS A 170 -7.21 9.41 -12.10
CA HIS A 170 -7.28 9.33 -10.63
C HIS A 170 -6.33 8.28 -10.01
N LEU A 171 -5.28 7.86 -10.74
CA LEU A 171 -4.29 6.92 -10.20
C LEU A 171 -3.34 7.61 -9.23
N ILE A 172 -3.14 6.98 -8.07
CA ILE A 172 -2.18 7.41 -7.05
C ILE A 172 -1.00 6.43 -7.05
N TRP A 173 0.19 6.95 -7.29
CA TRP A 173 1.43 6.17 -7.22
C TRP A 173 1.96 6.17 -5.79
N LEU A 174 1.99 4.99 -5.18
CA LEU A 174 2.45 4.79 -3.81
C LEU A 174 3.64 3.84 -3.75
N LYS A 175 4.52 4.07 -2.78
CA LYS A 175 5.52 3.11 -2.33
C LYS A 175 4.83 1.93 -1.66
N LEU A 176 5.50 0.78 -1.63
CA LEU A 176 4.99 -0.39 -0.91
C LEU A 176 4.80 -0.12 0.59
N SER A 177 5.64 0.73 1.20
CA SER A 177 5.48 1.14 2.59
C SER A 177 4.26 2.04 2.83
N GLU A 178 3.91 2.89 1.87
CA GLU A 178 2.71 3.73 1.92
C GLU A 178 1.44 2.88 1.78
N ILE A 179 1.42 1.94 0.83
CA ILE A 179 0.33 0.94 0.70
C ILE A 179 0.18 0.13 2.00
N SER A 180 1.30 -0.31 2.57
CA SER A 180 1.30 -1.11 3.80
C SER A 180 0.76 -0.32 5.00
N SER A 181 1.18 0.93 5.14
CA SER A 181 0.70 1.83 6.19
C SER A 181 -0.79 2.10 6.03
N TYR A 182 -1.26 2.31 4.79
CA TYR A 182 -2.68 2.49 4.49
C TYR A 182 -3.50 1.26 4.89
N TRP A 183 -3.06 0.05 4.55
CA TRP A 183 -3.78 -1.17 4.94
C TRP A 183 -3.79 -1.41 6.45
N ALA A 184 -2.67 -1.15 7.14
CA ALA A 184 -2.61 -1.24 8.59
C ALA A 184 -3.58 -0.24 9.25
N ALA A 185 -3.60 1.01 8.79
CA ALA A 185 -4.53 2.01 9.29
C ALA A 185 -5.99 1.68 8.95
N LYS A 186 -6.27 1.23 7.72
CA LYS A 186 -7.61 0.83 7.26
C LYS A 186 -8.19 -0.30 8.11
N GLU A 187 -7.38 -1.28 8.48
CA GLU A 187 -7.84 -2.45 9.24
C GLU A 187 -8.06 -2.15 10.73
N PHE A 188 -7.21 -1.30 11.34
CA PHE A 188 -7.18 -1.16 12.79
C PHE A 188 -7.64 0.20 13.33
N THR A 189 -7.92 1.18 12.47
CA THR A 189 -8.49 2.46 12.91
C THR A 189 -9.94 2.26 13.35
N ARG A 190 -10.26 2.66 14.58
CA ARG A 190 -11.62 2.66 15.11
C ARG A 190 -12.23 4.03 14.96
N ILE A 191 -13.47 4.08 14.48
CA ILE A 191 -14.23 5.31 14.31
C ILE A 191 -15.57 5.12 15.03
N THR A 192 -15.86 5.99 15.99
CA THR A 192 -17.11 5.97 16.76
C THR A 192 -17.86 7.28 16.55
N ASN A 193 -19.13 7.17 16.13
CA ASN A 193 -20.00 8.34 15.95
C ASN A 193 -20.64 8.72 17.30
N SER A 194 -20.54 10.00 17.65
CA SER A 194 -21.13 10.62 18.83
C SER A 194 -21.89 11.90 18.45
N GLY A 195 -22.95 11.76 17.65
CA GLY A 195 -23.80 12.89 17.24
C GLY A 195 -23.18 13.66 16.08
N ASN A 196 -22.80 14.93 16.31
CA ASN A 196 -22.11 15.77 15.32
C ASN A 196 -20.58 15.65 15.39
N GLN A 197 -20.08 14.59 16.01
CA GLN A 197 -18.66 14.34 16.18
C GLN A 197 -18.32 12.88 15.91
N LEU A 198 -17.23 12.64 15.18
CA LEU A 198 -16.56 11.34 15.14
C LEU A 198 -15.37 11.37 16.08
N GLU A 199 -15.23 10.31 16.87
CA GLU A 199 -14.00 10.01 17.59
C GLU A 199 -13.24 8.94 16.80
N ILE A 200 -11.94 9.16 16.64
CA ILE A 200 -11.05 8.29 15.87
C ILE A 200 -9.93 7.83 16.79
N TRP A 201 -9.69 6.52 16.84
CA TRP A 201 -8.52 5.92 17.46
C TRP A 201 -7.71 5.18 16.40
N ALA A 202 -6.50 5.65 16.12
CA ALA A 202 -5.64 5.12 15.08
C ALA A 202 -4.34 4.54 15.67
N PRO A 203 -4.14 3.21 15.65
CA PRO A 203 -2.87 2.61 16.08
C PRO A 203 -1.72 2.93 15.12
N PHE A 204 -2.02 3.15 13.84
CA PHE A 204 -1.07 3.43 12.78
C PHE A 204 -1.36 4.79 12.14
N GLU A 205 -0.31 5.53 11.81
CA GLU A 205 -0.43 6.75 11.02
C GLU A 205 -0.59 6.43 9.54
N CYS A 206 -1.31 7.28 8.82
CA CYS A 206 -1.55 7.14 7.40
C CYS A 206 -1.75 8.51 6.78
N THR A 207 -1.01 8.81 5.72
CA THR A 207 -1.26 9.98 4.88
C THR A 207 -2.50 9.76 4.03
N ASP A 208 -3.22 10.83 3.71
CA ASP A 208 -4.40 10.77 2.82
C ASP A 208 -5.43 9.68 3.20
N PHE A 209 -5.58 9.42 4.50
CA PHE A 209 -6.55 8.45 4.99
C PHE A 209 -7.96 8.91 4.63
N THR A 210 -8.70 8.05 3.94
CA THR A 210 -10.01 8.39 3.40
C THR A 210 -11.10 7.58 4.07
N ILE A 211 -12.13 8.27 4.56
CA ILE A 211 -13.32 7.67 5.17
C ILE A 211 -14.57 8.14 4.46
N GLN A 212 -15.56 7.26 4.40
CA GLN A 212 -16.90 7.55 3.91
C GLN A 212 -17.88 7.33 5.05
N ILE A 213 -18.71 8.33 5.32
CA ILE A 213 -19.65 8.31 6.44
C ILE A 213 -21.06 8.65 5.96
N PRO A 214 -22.10 8.05 6.58
CA PRO A 214 -23.48 8.36 6.25
C PRO A 214 -23.87 9.74 6.75
N GLY A 215 -24.72 10.41 5.99
CA GLY A 215 -25.29 11.71 6.29
C GLY A 215 -24.62 12.86 5.50
N PRO A 216 -25.41 13.87 5.10
CA PRO A 216 -24.87 15.08 4.50
C PRO A 216 -24.28 15.98 5.59
N TRP A 217 -23.01 15.78 5.89
CA TRP A 217 -22.29 16.59 6.85
C TRP A 217 -21.77 17.88 6.21
N LYS A 218 -21.60 18.92 7.03
CA LYS A 218 -21.09 20.22 6.59
C LYS A 218 -19.90 20.64 7.44
N ASN A 219 -19.00 21.36 6.77
CA ASN A 219 -17.85 22.02 7.39
C ASN A 219 -17.05 21.12 8.35
N PRO A 220 -16.64 19.92 7.91
CA PRO A 220 -15.86 19.04 8.77
C PRO A 220 -14.54 19.68 9.21
N VAL A 221 -14.28 19.60 10.51
CA VAL A 221 -13.05 20.07 11.14
C VAL A 221 -12.36 18.88 11.81
N PHE A 222 -11.16 18.55 11.33
CA PHE A 222 -10.32 17.51 11.91
C PHE A 222 -9.47 18.10 13.05
N LYS A 223 -9.38 17.40 14.18
CA LYS A 223 -8.58 17.81 15.35
C LYS A 223 -7.73 16.65 15.87
N HIS A 224 -6.48 16.96 16.21
CA HIS A 224 -5.56 16.04 16.87
C HIS A 224 -4.69 16.83 17.86
N GLY A 225 -4.84 16.56 19.16
CA GLY A 225 -4.23 17.39 20.21
C GLY A 225 -4.65 18.86 20.06
N GLU A 226 -3.68 19.77 19.99
CA GLU A 226 -3.91 21.20 19.76
C GLU A 226 -4.07 21.56 18.26
N LYS A 227 -3.72 20.64 17.35
CA LYS A 227 -3.80 20.88 15.91
C LYS A 227 -5.25 20.80 15.45
N THR A 228 -5.69 21.83 14.74
CA THR A 228 -7.00 21.89 14.08
C THR A 228 -6.80 22.10 12.59
N VAL A 229 -7.48 21.29 11.77
CA VAL A 229 -7.41 21.33 10.32
C VAL A 229 -8.82 21.47 9.76
N LEU A 230 -9.07 22.56 9.05
CA LEU A 230 -10.30 22.75 8.29
C LEU A 230 -10.20 22.01 6.97
N LEU A 231 -11.17 21.14 6.68
CA LEU A 231 -11.18 20.43 5.40
C LEU A 231 -11.84 21.28 4.32
N SER A 232 -11.19 21.36 3.16
CA SER A 232 -11.69 22.10 2.01
C SER A 232 -12.71 21.29 1.22
N ARG A 233 -13.84 21.89 0.88
CA ARG A 233 -14.88 21.22 0.08
C ARG A 233 -14.43 21.05 -1.36
N VAL A 234 -14.61 19.86 -1.93
CA VAL A 234 -14.48 19.58 -3.37
C VAL A 234 -15.83 19.18 -3.96
N ASN A 235 -15.92 19.12 -5.29
CA ASN A 235 -17.18 18.91 -6.01
C ASN A 235 -17.39 17.45 -6.46
N SER A 236 -16.35 16.62 -6.43
CA SER A 236 -16.41 15.20 -6.76
C SER A 236 -15.37 14.40 -5.98
N SER A 237 -15.62 13.10 -5.80
CA SER A 237 -14.69 12.18 -5.13
C SER A 237 -13.33 12.08 -5.83
N GLY A 238 -13.28 12.21 -7.15
CA GLY A 238 -12.01 12.26 -7.91
C GLY A 238 -11.14 13.49 -7.63
N GLN A 239 -11.65 14.50 -6.93
CA GLN A 239 -10.89 15.68 -6.50
C GLN A 239 -10.39 15.57 -5.05
N LEU A 240 -10.69 14.46 -4.36
CA LEU A 240 -10.23 14.24 -3.00
C LEU A 240 -8.70 14.22 -2.97
N ALA A 241 -8.16 15.01 -2.07
CA ALA A 241 -6.75 15.12 -1.73
C ALA A 241 -6.61 15.41 -0.23
N MET A 242 -5.37 15.50 0.26
CA MET A 242 -5.07 15.86 1.62
C MET A 242 -5.89 17.07 2.10
N ASN A 243 -6.57 16.90 3.24
CA ASN A 243 -7.39 17.92 3.91
C ASN A 243 -8.60 18.41 3.08
N THR A 244 -9.26 17.49 2.38
CA THR A 244 -10.48 17.78 1.61
C THR A 244 -11.66 16.91 2.03
N TRP A 245 -12.86 17.33 1.63
CA TRP A 245 -14.07 16.53 1.77
C TRP A 245 -15.02 16.74 0.60
N CYS A 246 -15.76 15.69 0.25
CA CYS A 246 -16.75 15.70 -0.82
C CYS A 246 -18.12 15.32 -0.24
N PRO A 247 -19.13 16.20 -0.29
CA PRO A 247 -20.50 15.80 -0.03
C PRO A 247 -21.06 15.00 -1.20
N GLU A 248 -21.61 13.84 -0.92
CA GLU A 248 -22.45 13.08 -1.82
C GLU A 248 -23.92 13.15 -1.36
N GLN A 249 -24.85 12.51 -2.08
CA GLN A 249 -26.28 12.69 -1.81
C GLN A 249 -26.69 12.27 -0.39
N GLU A 250 -26.20 11.11 0.07
CA GLU A 250 -26.53 10.54 1.38
C GLU A 250 -25.31 10.34 2.27
N GLU A 251 -24.14 10.77 1.82
CA GLU A 251 -22.85 10.44 2.42
C GLU A 251 -21.88 11.62 2.33
N THR A 252 -20.84 11.56 3.12
CA THR A 252 -19.72 12.50 3.07
C THR A 252 -18.42 11.72 3.03
N ILE A 253 -17.55 12.05 2.08
CA ILE A 253 -16.21 11.47 1.99
C ILE A 253 -15.21 12.50 2.49
N LEU A 254 -14.28 12.08 3.35
CA LEU A 254 -13.26 12.94 3.96
C LEU A 254 -11.89 12.32 3.73
N THR A 255 -10.91 13.14 3.36
CA THR A 255 -9.51 12.73 3.19
C THR A 255 -8.61 13.65 4.02
N PHE A 256 -7.81 13.06 4.90
CA PHE A 256 -6.94 13.78 5.83
C PHE A 256 -5.75 12.91 6.25
N ASP A 257 -4.67 13.54 6.70
CA ASP A 257 -3.59 12.80 7.34
C ASP A 257 -4.05 12.30 8.71
N LEU A 258 -3.99 10.99 8.91
CA LEU A 258 -4.32 10.31 10.14
C LEU A 258 -3.06 10.17 11.00
N PRO A 259 -2.89 10.96 12.07
CA PRO A 259 -1.84 10.74 13.07
C PRO A 259 -2.22 9.58 13.99
N ARG A 260 -1.20 8.96 14.61
CA ARG A 260 -1.41 7.95 15.65
C ARG A 260 -2.12 8.52 16.88
N GLY A 261 -2.95 7.70 17.51
CA GLY A 261 -3.67 8.02 18.73
C GLY A 261 -5.08 8.55 18.50
N LYS A 262 -5.54 9.41 19.42
CA LYS A 262 -6.91 9.96 19.40
C LYS A 262 -6.98 11.18 18.50
N SER A 263 -7.99 11.19 17.63
CA SER A 263 -8.36 12.35 16.82
C SER A 263 -9.88 12.49 16.82
N THR A 264 -10.38 13.66 16.44
CA THR A 264 -11.82 13.90 16.33
C THR A 264 -12.16 14.66 15.07
N ILE A 265 -13.32 14.39 14.49
CA ILE A 265 -13.90 15.20 13.41
C ILE A 265 -15.22 15.77 13.92
N THR A 266 -15.38 17.09 13.86
CA THR A 266 -16.64 17.75 14.20
C THR A 266 -17.31 18.32 12.96
N PHE A 267 -18.63 18.30 12.93
CA PHE A 267 -19.45 18.86 11.86
C PHE A 267 -20.39 19.95 12.39
N ASP A 268 -20.76 20.85 11.48
CA ASP A 268 -21.79 21.89 11.70
C ASP A 268 -23.21 21.37 11.48
#